data_AF-A0A3B9U757-F1
#
_entry.id   AF-A0A3B9U757-F1
#
_cell.length_a   1.000
_cell.length_b   1.000
_cell.length_c   1.000
_cell.angle_alpha   90.00
_cell.angle_beta   90.00
_cell.angle_gamma   90.00
#
_symmetry.space_group_name_H-M   'P 1'
#
loop_
_entity.id
_entity.type
_entity.pdbx_description
1 polymer ?
#
loop_
_entity_poly.entity_id
_entity_poly.type
_entity_poly.pdbx_seq_one_letter_code
_entity_poly.pdbx_strand_id
1 'polypeptide(L)'
;MRKICWKIHRWLSIPLGVFMSILCFTGLILLFGKEIASAFGQDSRQMPFLVAIRQLHRWLLMMPDNPHGGLSLGRIITAVSAMAMTLVLLTGVVIWWPKNKEMLKNRLTVSTSKGFRRFVHDTHVTLGIYAFVFLFLMAVTGPVFPFGWYNQGLSKLLGQKTISKEMMVQKGSNREAATKVQAWDKRADKQMGKPTESQQNGSQMMGGPHGKKPHGAMLFKSLHMGTWGGWFSKILYALAALIGGFLPISGYYLWWKRKHRAA
;
A
#
# COMPACT_ATOMS: atom_id res chain seq x y z
N MET A 1 -23.95 -2.37 -20.65
CA MET A 1 -22.71 -2.15 -19.86
C MET A 1 -22.90 -1.21 -18.66
N ARG A 2 -23.24 0.08 -18.82
CA ARG A 2 -23.32 1.04 -17.68
C ARG A 2 -24.23 0.63 -16.51
N LYS A 3 -25.40 0.03 -16.78
CA LYS A 3 -26.32 -0.44 -15.73
C LYS A 3 -25.67 -1.53 -14.86
N ILE A 4 -24.85 -2.40 -15.46
CA ILE A 4 -24.12 -3.47 -14.76
C ILE A 4 -22.99 -2.86 -13.95
N CYS A 5 -22.16 -1.99 -14.55
CA CYS A 5 -21.09 -1.29 -13.84
C CYS A 5 -21.62 -0.52 -12.62
N TRP A 6 -22.78 0.12 -12.74
CA TRP A 6 -23.42 0.82 -11.63
C TRP A 6 -23.86 -0.13 -10.50
N LYS A 7 -24.41 -1.30 -10.84
CA LYS A 7 -24.71 -2.34 -9.84
C LYS A 7 -23.42 -2.81 -9.16
N ILE A 8 -22.38 -3.17 -9.93
CA ILE A 8 -21.10 -3.64 -9.41
C ILE A 8 -20.46 -2.59 -8.50
N HIS A 9 -20.32 -1.35 -8.98
CA HIS A 9 -19.72 -0.25 -8.21
C HIS A 9 -20.44 -0.05 -6.88
N ARG A 10 -21.78 -0.06 -6.87
CA ARG A 10 -22.57 0.07 -5.63
C ARG A 10 -22.41 -1.13 -4.69
N TRP A 11 -22.54 -2.35 -5.21
CA TRP A 11 -22.50 -3.57 -4.37
C TRP A 11 -21.11 -3.84 -3.81
N LEU A 12 -20.06 -3.50 -4.56
CA LEU A 12 -18.67 -3.70 -4.14
C LEU A 12 -18.18 -2.59 -3.21
N SER A 13 -18.62 -1.34 -3.41
CA SER A 13 -18.21 -0.20 -2.56
C SER A 13 -18.83 -0.21 -1.17
N ILE A 14 -20.03 -0.77 -0.97
CA ILE A 14 -20.70 -0.77 0.34
C ILE A 14 -19.98 -1.62 1.39
N PRO A 15 -19.56 -2.87 1.16
CA PRO A 15 -18.83 -3.62 2.18
C PRO A 15 -17.38 -3.13 2.33
N LEU A 16 -16.76 -2.64 1.25
CA LEU A 16 -15.35 -2.25 1.25
C LEU A 16 -15.10 -0.81 1.71
N GLY A 17 -16.11 0.05 1.66
CA GLY A 17 -15.92 1.49 1.77
C GLY A 17 -15.33 1.94 3.11
N VAL A 18 -15.90 1.52 4.24
CA VAL A 18 -15.40 1.89 5.59
C VAL A 18 -13.98 1.39 5.77
N PHE A 19 -13.73 0.14 5.39
CA PHE A 19 -12.42 -0.48 5.45
C PHE A 19 -11.39 0.32 4.66
N MET A 20 -11.73 0.70 3.42
CA MET A 20 -10.83 1.45 2.55
C MET A 20 -10.64 2.90 3.00
N SER A 21 -11.65 3.53 3.61
CA SER A 21 -11.49 4.84 4.25
C SER A 21 -10.44 4.80 5.36
N ILE A 22 -10.48 3.78 6.23
CA ILE A 22 -9.47 3.59 7.29
C ILE A 22 -8.08 3.41 6.68
N LEU A 23 -7.94 2.60 5.63
CA LEU A 23 -6.66 2.42 4.95
C LEU A 23 -6.14 3.71 4.31
N CYS A 24 -7.01 4.53 3.72
CA CYS A 24 -6.61 5.82 3.16
C CYS A 24 -6.12 6.81 4.22
N PHE A 25 -6.83 6.94 5.35
CA PHE A 25 -6.41 7.85 6.43
C PHE A 25 -5.15 7.35 7.14
N THR A 26 -5.03 6.06 7.39
CA THR A 26 -3.80 5.48 7.96
C THR A 26 -2.63 5.62 6.99
N GLY A 27 -2.84 5.44 5.69
CA GLY A 27 -1.83 5.67 4.65
C GLY A 27 -1.37 7.13 4.58
N LEU A 28 -2.31 8.08 4.73
CA LEU A 28 -2.01 9.50 4.82
C LEU A 28 -1.09 9.81 6.01
N ILE A 29 -1.36 9.23 7.19
CA ILE A 29 -0.50 9.42 8.37
C ILE A 29 0.88 8.81 8.14
N LEU A 30 0.96 7.62 7.54
CA LEU A 30 2.25 6.97 7.24
C LEU A 30 3.09 7.75 6.23
N LEU A 31 2.45 8.47 5.31
CA LEU A 31 3.13 9.32 4.33
C LEU A 31 3.97 10.39 5.04
N PHE A 32 3.44 10.98 6.12
CA PHE A 32 4.13 11.98 6.94
C PHE A 32 4.82 11.39 8.18
N GLY A 33 4.91 10.06 8.29
CA GLY A 33 5.41 9.42 9.51
C GLY A 33 6.86 9.78 9.85
N LYS A 34 7.69 10.11 8.87
CA LYS A 34 9.08 10.54 9.13
C LYS A 34 9.13 11.94 9.73
N GLU A 35 8.30 12.84 9.22
CA GLU A 35 8.22 14.25 9.59
C GLU A 35 7.57 14.39 10.97
N ILE A 36 6.48 13.63 11.19
CA ILE A 36 5.88 13.49 12.51
C ILE A 36 6.94 12.98 13.48
N ALA A 37 7.66 11.91 13.13
CA ALA A 37 8.64 11.36 14.05
C ALA A 37 9.79 12.31 14.38
N SER A 38 10.31 13.01 13.36
CA SER A 38 11.34 14.03 13.55
C SER A 38 10.85 15.21 14.39
N ALA A 39 9.57 15.57 14.32
CA ALA A 39 9.01 16.66 15.12
C ALA A 39 9.03 16.36 16.64
N PHE A 40 9.03 15.07 17.02
CA PHE A 40 9.18 14.64 18.41
C PHE A 40 10.59 14.09 18.71
N GLY A 41 11.55 14.24 17.79
CA GLY A 41 12.92 13.77 17.98
C GLY A 41 13.08 12.24 18.10
N GLN A 42 12.11 11.44 17.62
CA GLN A 42 12.20 9.97 17.63
C GLN A 42 12.35 9.39 16.22
N ASP A 43 12.83 8.14 16.12
CA ASP A 43 12.79 7.40 14.86
C ASP A 43 11.36 6.92 14.58
N SER A 44 10.87 7.21 13.37
CA SER A 44 9.63 6.69 12.77
C SER A 44 9.41 5.18 12.89
N ARG A 45 10.47 4.40 13.12
CA ARG A 45 10.43 2.95 13.31
C ARG A 45 10.20 2.52 14.75
N GLN A 46 10.51 3.38 15.71
CA GLN A 46 10.44 3.09 17.15
C GLN A 46 9.19 3.69 17.80
N MET A 47 8.61 4.74 17.20
CA MET A 47 7.37 5.35 17.68
C MET A 47 6.21 4.32 17.76
N PRO A 48 5.68 4.01 18.95
CA PRO A 48 4.65 2.98 19.11
C PRO A 48 3.38 3.30 18.32
N PHE A 49 3.00 4.58 18.26
CA PHE A 49 1.87 5.06 17.45
C PHE A 49 2.06 4.77 15.95
N LEU A 50 3.20 5.16 15.36
CA LEU A 50 3.46 4.93 13.92
C LEU A 50 3.65 3.44 13.59
N VAL A 51 4.15 2.67 14.54
CA VAL A 51 4.22 1.20 14.45
C VAL A 51 2.80 0.62 14.41
N ALA A 52 1.91 1.03 15.31
CA ALA A 52 0.53 0.58 15.33
C ALA A 52 -0.22 0.95 14.03
N ILE A 53 -0.05 2.18 13.53
CA ILE A 53 -0.65 2.59 12.25
C ILE A 53 -0.10 1.76 11.09
N ARG A 54 1.20 1.49 11.07
CA ARG A 54 1.80 0.63 10.04
C ARG A 54 1.26 -0.80 10.11
N GLN A 55 1.05 -1.32 11.31
CA GLN A 55 0.43 -2.62 11.53
C GLN A 55 -1.02 -2.65 11.04
N LEU A 56 -1.81 -1.61 11.34
CA LEU A 56 -3.19 -1.47 10.86
C LEU A 56 -3.25 -1.40 9.34
N HIS A 57 -2.42 -0.54 8.72
CA HIS A 57 -2.47 -0.31 7.28
C HIS A 57 -2.05 -1.54 6.46
N ARG A 58 -1.03 -2.28 6.92
CA ARG A 58 -0.44 -3.39 6.14
C ARG A 58 -0.91 -4.78 6.57
N TRP A 59 -1.37 -4.93 7.81
CA TRP A 59 -1.75 -6.23 8.38
C TRP A 59 -3.06 -6.18 9.17
N LEU A 60 -3.77 -5.05 9.19
CA LEU A 60 -5.00 -4.89 9.98
C LEU A 60 -4.80 -5.22 11.47
N LEU A 61 -3.64 -4.81 12.02
CA LEU A 61 -3.18 -5.13 13.39
C LEU A 61 -2.88 -6.62 13.65
N MET A 62 -3.06 -7.49 12.66
CA MET A 62 -2.73 -8.92 12.73
C MET A 62 -1.31 -9.17 12.21
N MET A 63 -0.32 -8.71 12.98
CA MET A 63 1.09 -8.91 12.64
C MET A 63 1.48 -10.39 12.81
N PRO A 64 1.95 -11.10 11.77
CA PRO A 64 2.42 -12.47 11.89
C PRO A 64 3.83 -12.51 12.51
N ASP A 65 4.16 -13.62 13.17
CA ASP A 65 5.50 -13.90 13.73
C ASP A 65 6.62 -13.86 12.67
N ASN A 66 6.25 -14.03 11.38
CA ASN A 66 7.14 -13.92 10.22
C ASN A 66 6.77 -12.71 9.31
N PRO A 67 7.25 -11.48 9.63
CA PRO A 67 6.95 -10.24 8.90
C PRO A 67 7.28 -10.25 7.41
N HIS A 68 8.24 -11.10 7.02
CA HIS A 68 8.87 -11.09 5.71
C HIS A 68 8.51 -12.30 4.83
N GLY A 69 7.94 -13.37 5.39
CA GLY A 69 7.76 -14.65 4.68
C GLY A 69 6.40 -15.33 4.79
N GLY A 70 5.52 -14.93 5.72
CA GLY A 70 4.21 -15.57 5.92
C GLY A 70 3.05 -14.86 5.22
N LEU A 71 2.11 -15.63 4.65
CA LEU A 71 0.75 -15.16 4.38
C LEU A 71 0.05 -15.01 5.73
N SER A 72 -0.23 -13.78 6.15
CA SER A 72 -1.13 -13.53 7.28
C SER A 72 -2.51 -13.18 6.76
N LEU A 73 -3.53 -13.53 7.53
CA LEU A 73 -4.92 -13.22 7.21
C LEU A 73 -5.09 -11.71 6.90
N GLY A 74 -4.52 -10.85 7.74
CA GLY A 74 -4.53 -9.39 7.54
C GLY A 74 -3.90 -8.94 6.21
N ARG A 75 -2.78 -9.53 5.79
CA ARG A 75 -2.15 -9.23 4.48
C ARG A 75 -3.05 -9.63 3.32
N ILE A 76 -3.69 -10.80 3.41
CA ILE A 76 -4.59 -11.29 2.38
C ILE A 76 -5.80 -10.36 2.26
N ILE A 77 -6.43 -10.03 3.39
CA ILE A 77 -7.62 -9.15 3.42
C ILE A 77 -7.28 -7.80 2.80
N THR A 78 -6.23 -7.12 3.26
CA THR A 78 -5.80 -5.81 2.74
C THR A 78 -5.46 -5.84 1.25
N ALA A 79 -4.87 -6.94 0.77
CA ALA A 79 -4.51 -7.07 -0.64
C ALA A 79 -5.73 -7.35 -1.53
N VAL A 80 -6.61 -8.26 -1.11
CA VAL A 80 -7.84 -8.59 -1.82
C VAL A 80 -8.77 -7.37 -1.86
N SER A 81 -8.88 -6.61 -0.77
CA SER A 81 -9.65 -5.36 -0.74
C SER A 81 -9.07 -4.29 -1.67
N ALA A 82 -7.74 -4.20 -1.80
CA ALA A 82 -7.09 -3.28 -2.74
C ALA A 82 -7.34 -3.68 -4.21
N MET A 83 -7.31 -4.99 -4.52
CA MET A 83 -7.70 -5.50 -5.83
C MET A 83 -9.18 -5.18 -6.13
N ALA A 84 -10.06 -5.40 -5.17
CA ALA A 84 -11.47 -5.06 -5.32
C ALA A 84 -11.69 -3.54 -5.47
N MET A 85 -10.94 -2.71 -4.75
CA MET A 85 -10.96 -1.25 -4.93
C MET A 85 -10.51 -0.85 -6.33
N THR A 86 -9.52 -1.53 -6.90
CA THR A 86 -9.12 -1.29 -8.30
C THR A 86 -10.30 -1.47 -9.25
N LEU A 87 -11.13 -2.51 -9.04
CA LEU A 87 -12.35 -2.72 -9.82
C LEU A 87 -13.43 -1.65 -9.56
N VAL A 88 -13.58 -1.18 -8.31
CA VAL A 88 -14.49 -0.07 -7.96
C VAL A 88 -14.08 1.21 -8.69
N LEU A 89 -12.79 1.52 -8.75
CA LEU A 89 -12.26 2.70 -9.45
C LEU A 89 -12.49 2.61 -10.96
N LEU A 90 -12.18 1.45 -11.57
CA LEU A 90 -12.42 1.22 -13.00
C LEU A 90 -13.90 1.35 -13.36
N THR A 91 -14.78 0.73 -12.57
CA THR A 91 -16.23 0.86 -12.77
C THR A 91 -16.72 2.29 -12.53
N GLY A 92 -16.12 3.04 -11.61
CA GLY A 92 -16.39 4.46 -11.37
C GLY A 92 -16.14 5.32 -12.61
N VAL A 93 -14.99 5.14 -13.28
CA VAL A 93 -14.65 5.87 -14.52
C VAL A 93 -15.61 5.51 -15.65
N VAL A 94 -15.98 4.23 -15.79
CA VAL A 94 -16.95 3.78 -16.80
C VAL A 94 -18.33 4.42 -16.59
N ILE A 95 -18.76 4.59 -15.34
CA ILE A 95 -20.02 5.27 -15.01
C ILE A 95 -19.91 6.78 -15.25
N TRP A 96 -18.76 7.37 -14.93
CA TRP A 96 -18.49 8.80 -15.06
C TRP A 96 -18.52 9.30 -16.50
N TRP A 97 -18.01 8.50 -17.46
CA TRP A 97 -17.83 8.89 -18.85
C TRP A 97 -19.06 9.64 -19.40
N PRO A 98 -18.94 10.88 -19.90
CA PRO A 98 -20.09 11.62 -20.40
C PRO A 98 -20.52 11.11 -21.78
N LYS A 99 -21.76 11.38 -22.18
CA LYS A 99 -22.22 11.17 -23.57
C LYS A 99 -22.03 12.42 -24.44
N ASN A 100 -22.01 13.61 -23.83
CA ASN A 100 -22.01 14.91 -24.49
C ASN A 100 -21.00 15.86 -23.82
N LYS A 101 -20.39 16.78 -24.56
CA LYS A 101 -19.38 17.75 -24.04
C LYS A 101 -19.94 18.71 -22.98
N GLU A 102 -21.20 19.13 -23.11
CA GLU A 102 -21.87 19.98 -22.11
C GLU A 102 -22.11 19.23 -20.79
N MET A 103 -22.33 17.92 -20.84
CA MET A 103 -22.38 17.09 -19.63
C MET A 103 -21.00 16.91 -18.98
N LEU A 104 -19.91 17.00 -19.74
CA LEU A 104 -18.55 16.92 -19.21
C LEU A 104 -18.25 18.14 -18.35
N LYS A 105 -18.54 19.35 -18.85
CA LYS A 105 -18.40 20.61 -18.09
C LYS A 105 -19.17 20.52 -16.77
N ASN A 106 -20.45 20.15 -16.84
CA ASN A 106 -21.32 20.01 -15.66
C ASN A 106 -20.86 18.93 -14.65
N ARG A 107 -20.05 17.95 -15.07
CA ARG A 107 -19.52 16.87 -14.20
C ARG A 107 -18.16 17.18 -13.61
N LEU A 108 -17.47 18.19 -14.13
CA LEU A 108 -16.18 18.68 -13.63
C LEU A 108 -16.33 19.94 -12.76
N THR A 109 -17.51 20.57 -12.79
CA THR A 109 -17.86 21.73 -11.96
C THR A 109 -18.65 21.31 -10.73
N VAL A 110 -18.28 21.81 -9.55
CA VAL A 110 -19.04 21.61 -8.30
C VAL A 110 -20.08 22.71 -8.16
N SER A 111 -21.36 22.35 -8.18
CA SER A 111 -22.47 23.29 -7.95
C SER A 111 -22.85 23.29 -6.46
N THR A 112 -22.69 24.44 -5.78
CA THR A 112 -23.01 24.61 -4.35
C THR A 112 -24.45 25.07 -4.10
N SER A 113 -25.16 25.59 -5.10
CA SER A 113 -26.47 26.25 -4.93
C SER A 113 -27.70 25.34 -4.94
N LYS A 114 -27.55 24.03 -5.20
CA LYS A 114 -28.69 23.09 -5.45
C LYS A 114 -28.95 22.11 -4.30
N GLY A 115 -28.51 22.45 -3.09
CA GLY A 115 -28.71 21.70 -1.85
C GLY A 115 -27.66 20.62 -1.56
N PHE A 116 -27.53 20.26 -0.27
CA PHE A 116 -26.41 19.45 0.24
C PHE A 116 -26.26 18.07 -0.42
N ARG A 117 -27.37 17.39 -0.77
CA ARG A 117 -27.30 16.10 -1.48
C ARG A 117 -26.64 16.22 -2.84
N ARG A 118 -26.99 17.28 -3.58
CA ARG A 118 -26.46 17.51 -4.92
C ARG A 118 -24.99 17.90 -4.85
N PHE A 119 -24.64 18.75 -3.88
CA PHE A 119 -23.25 19.07 -3.56
C PHE A 119 -22.42 17.81 -3.27
N VAL A 120 -22.85 16.92 -2.36
CA VAL A 120 -22.11 15.68 -2.06
C VAL A 120 -21.97 14.78 -3.30
N HIS A 121 -23.01 14.68 -4.13
CA HIS A 121 -22.95 13.93 -5.38
C HIS A 121 -21.92 14.54 -6.35
N ASP A 122 -22.00 15.84 -6.60
CA ASP A 122 -21.14 16.52 -7.56
C ASP A 122 -19.68 16.52 -7.09
N THR A 123 -19.44 16.71 -5.78
CA THR A 123 -18.12 16.58 -5.16
C THR A 123 -17.58 15.15 -5.24
N HIS A 124 -18.37 14.12 -4.92
CA HIS A 124 -17.92 12.72 -5.02
C HIS A 124 -17.50 12.35 -6.44
N VAL A 125 -18.26 12.81 -7.43
CA VAL A 125 -17.97 12.55 -8.84
C VAL A 125 -16.74 13.32 -9.32
N THR A 126 -16.65 14.61 -8.98
CA THR A 126 -15.57 15.51 -9.41
C THR A 126 -14.25 15.16 -8.75
N LEU A 127 -14.23 15.00 -7.42
CA LEU A 127 -13.03 14.58 -6.70
C LEU A 127 -12.60 13.16 -7.08
N GLY A 128 -13.57 12.27 -7.33
CA GLY A 128 -13.31 10.90 -7.76
C GLY A 128 -12.52 10.85 -9.07
N ILE A 129 -12.88 11.67 -10.06
CA ILE A 129 -12.14 11.68 -11.33
C ILE A 129 -10.78 12.37 -11.22
N TYR A 130 -10.66 13.47 -10.45
CA TYR A 130 -9.38 14.15 -10.28
C TYR A 130 -8.36 13.30 -9.52
N ALA A 131 -8.80 12.57 -8.49
CA ALA A 131 -7.92 11.70 -7.72
C ALA A 131 -7.72 10.31 -8.35
N PHE A 132 -8.46 9.97 -9.42
CA PHE A 132 -8.50 8.61 -9.99
C PHE A 132 -7.11 8.06 -10.29
N VAL A 133 -6.26 8.83 -10.98
CA VAL A 133 -4.95 8.34 -11.41
C VAL A 133 -4.08 7.93 -10.21
N PHE A 134 -4.05 8.74 -9.16
CA PHE A 134 -3.26 8.46 -7.96
C PHE A 134 -3.85 7.32 -7.13
N LEU A 135 -5.18 7.31 -6.95
CA LEU A 135 -5.90 6.23 -6.25
C LEU A 135 -5.75 4.89 -6.96
N PHE A 136 -5.82 4.88 -8.28
CA PHE A 136 -5.64 3.70 -9.11
C PHE A 136 -4.22 3.16 -9.00
N LEU A 137 -3.20 4.01 -9.10
CA LEU A 137 -1.80 3.61 -8.93
C LEU A 137 -1.56 3.00 -7.54
N MET A 138 -2.06 3.62 -6.47
CA MET A 138 -1.95 3.07 -5.11
C MET A 138 -2.66 1.72 -4.98
N ALA A 139 -3.90 1.61 -5.49
CA ALA A 139 -4.71 0.39 -5.40
C ALA A 139 -4.09 -0.79 -6.18
N VAL A 140 -3.54 -0.53 -7.38
CA VAL A 140 -2.87 -1.54 -8.21
C VAL A 140 -1.52 -1.96 -7.60
N THR A 141 -0.77 -1.04 -7.00
CA THR A 141 0.55 -1.36 -6.44
C THR A 141 0.50 -2.02 -5.07
N GLY A 142 -0.59 -1.89 -4.31
CA GLY A 142 -0.73 -2.49 -2.97
C GLY A 142 -0.58 -4.03 -2.93
N PRO A 143 -1.28 -4.79 -3.79
CA PRO A 143 -1.20 -6.26 -3.83
C PRO A 143 0.19 -6.83 -4.19
N VAL A 144 1.09 -6.02 -4.73
CA VAL A 144 2.47 -6.40 -5.06
C VAL A 144 3.28 -6.82 -3.82
N PHE A 145 2.97 -6.27 -2.64
CA PHE A 145 3.74 -6.55 -1.42
C PHE A 145 3.46 -7.93 -0.80
N PRO A 146 2.22 -8.43 -0.75
CA PRO A 146 1.93 -9.78 -0.27
C PRO A 146 1.91 -10.87 -1.35
N PHE A 147 1.52 -10.56 -2.59
CA PHE A 147 1.33 -11.58 -3.62
C PHE A 147 2.48 -11.60 -4.63
N GLY A 148 3.33 -12.62 -4.50
CA GLY A 148 4.46 -12.82 -5.42
C GLY A 148 4.03 -13.01 -6.88
N TRP A 149 2.93 -13.73 -7.13
CA TRP A 149 2.38 -13.93 -8.48
C TRP A 149 1.92 -12.61 -9.09
N TYR A 150 1.31 -11.74 -8.29
CA TYR A 150 0.82 -10.44 -8.73
C TYR A 150 1.98 -9.51 -9.09
N ASN A 151 3.03 -9.51 -8.26
CA ASN A 151 4.27 -8.78 -8.54
C ASN A 151 4.91 -9.24 -9.86
N GLN A 152 5.00 -10.56 -10.08
CA GLN A 152 5.53 -11.11 -11.33
C GLN A 152 4.70 -10.70 -12.54
N GLY A 153 3.37 -10.80 -12.45
CA GLY A 153 2.46 -10.38 -13.53
C GLY A 153 2.60 -8.89 -13.85
N LEU A 154 2.52 -8.03 -12.84
CA LEU A 154 2.59 -6.57 -13.04
C LEU A 154 3.97 -6.12 -13.54
N SER A 155 5.05 -6.77 -13.09
CA SER A 155 6.39 -6.47 -13.59
C SER A 155 6.58 -6.87 -15.04
N LYS A 156 6.02 -8.01 -15.48
CA LYS A 156 6.02 -8.40 -16.90
C LYS A 156 5.27 -7.36 -17.74
N LEU A 157 4.12 -6.89 -17.28
CA LEU A 157 3.34 -5.85 -17.96
C LEU A 157 4.09 -4.52 -18.07
N LEU A 158 4.92 -4.17 -17.07
CA LEU A 158 5.73 -2.96 -17.08
C LEU A 158 7.12 -3.15 -17.70
N GLY A 159 7.40 -4.31 -18.31
CA GLY A 159 8.71 -4.60 -18.92
C GLY A 159 9.87 -4.67 -17.93
N GLN A 160 9.59 -4.84 -16.64
CA GLN A 160 10.60 -4.88 -15.59
C GLN A 160 11.11 -6.31 -15.38
N LYS A 161 12.43 -6.53 -15.45
CA LYS A 161 13.06 -7.82 -15.13
C LYS A 161 12.79 -8.17 -13.65
N THR A 162 11.83 -9.06 -13.40
CA THR A 162 11.58 -9.59 -12.05
C THR A 162 12.67 -10.55 -11.64
N ILE A 163 13.19 -10.36 -10.42
CA ILE A 163 13.93 -11.41 -9.74
C ILE A 163 12.93 -12.53 -9.41
N SER A 164 13.02 -13.60 -10.19
CA SER A 164 12.31 -14.85 -10.02
C SER A 164 12.62 -15.43 -8.63
N LYS A 165 11.64 -16.17 -8.10
CA LYS A 165 11.67 -16.91 -6.83
C LYS A 165 12.93 -17.81 -6.71
N GLU A 166 13.55 -18.13 -7.83
CA GLU A 166 14.82 -18.86 -7.98
C GLU A 166 15.99 -18.23 -7.22
N MET A 167 16.18 -16.90 -7.23
CA MET A 167 17.29 -16.28 -6.49
C MET A 167 17.12 -16.31 -4.96
N MET A 168 15.88 -16.37 -4.45
CA MET A 168 15.62 -16.48 -3.01
C MET A 168 15.81 -17.92 -2.52
N VAL A 169 15.44 -18.92 -3.33
CA VAL A 169 15.70 -20.34 -3.05
C VAL A 169 17.20 -20.63 -3.10
N GLN A 170 17.92 -20.09 -4.10
CA GLN A 170 19.36 -20.26 -4.23
C GLN A 170 20.15 -19.54 -3.12
N LYS A 171 19.68 -18.36 -2.67
CA LYS A 171 20.30 -17.63 -1.54
C LYS A 171 19.99 -18.26 -0.18
N GLY A 172 18.82 -18.88 -0.01
CA GLY A 172 18.47 -19.69 1.16
C GLY A 172 19.34 -20.95 1.24
N SER A 173 19.45 -21.67 0.12
CA SER A 173 20.31 -22.85 -0.02
C SER A 173 21.79 -22.53 0.22
N ASN A 174 22.32 -21.44 -0.36
CA ASN A 174 23.72 -21.02 -0.12
C ASN A 174 23.96 -20.54 1.32
N ARG A 175 22.98 -19.92 1.99
CA ARG A 175 23.11 -19.56 3.41
C ARG A 175 23.09 -20.77 4.32
N GLU A 176 22.25 -21.74 4.03
CA GLU A 176 22.15 -22.98 4.79
C GLU A 176 23.39 -23.86 4.60
N ALA A 177 23.92 -23.91 3.36
CA ALA A 177 25.20 -24.55 3.06
C ALA A 177 26.38 -23.84 3.75
N ALA A 178 26.46 -22.51 3.70
CA ALA A 178 27.51 -21.75 4.39
C ALA A 178 27.45 -21.88 5.92
N THR A 179 26.24 -21.95 6.48
CA THR A 179 26.04 -22.16 7.93
C THR A 179 26.42 -23.58 8.35
N LYS A 180 26.14 -24.58 7.51
CA LYS A 180 26.63 -25.96 7.74
C LYS A 180 28.15 -26.00 7.67
N VAL A 181 28.80 -25.52 6.60
CA VAL A 181 30.27 -25.56 6.46
C VAL A 181 30.99 -24.93 7.66
N GLN A 182 30.54 -23.76 8.12
CA GLN A 182 31.10 -23.11 9.32
C GLN A 182 30.86 -23.90 10.63
N ALA A 183 29.80 -24.70 10.71
CA ALA A 183 29.51 -25.53 11.87
C ALA A 183 30.35 -26.82 11.90
N TRP A 184 30.78 -27.33 10.74
CA TRP A 184 31.71 -28.45 10.62
C TRP A 184 33.14 -28.03 10.95
N ASP A 185 33.61 -26.87 10.46
CA ASP A 185 34.94 -26.34 10.77
C ASP A 185 35.11 -26.06 12.28
N LYS A 186 34.09 -25.49 12.94
CA LYS A 186 34.11 -25.27 14.41
C LYS A 186 34.05 -26.55 15.24
N ARG A 187 33.64 -27.68 14.66
CA ARG A 187 33.71 -29.00 15.32
C ARG A 187 35.08 -29.64 15.14
N ALA A 188 35.73 -29.43 14.00
CA ALA A 188 37.09 -29.90 13.74
C ALA A 188 38.13 -29.20 14.65
N ASP A 189 37.91 -27.92 14.95
CA ASP A 189 38.83 -27.12 15.76
C ASP A 189 38.73 -27.39 17.28
N LYS A 190 37.75 -28.19 17.72
CA LYS A 190 37.50 -28.49 19.14
C LYS A 190 38.27 -29.72 19.67
N GLN A 191 39.19 -30.28 18.89
CA GLN A 191 40.01 -31.46 19.27
C GLN A 191 41.50 -31.18 19.52
N MET A 192 41.97 -29.94 19.55
CA MET A 192 43.33 -29.61 20.04
C MET A 192 43.26 -28.51 21.10
N GLY A 193 43.92 -28.73 22.25
CA GLY A 193 43.66 -28.03 23.51
C GLY A 193 44.57 -26.84 23.86
N LYS A 194 44.00 -25.95 24.70
CA LYS A 194 44.58 -24.99 25.70
C LYS A 194 45.54 -23.87 25.21
N PRO A 195 45.79 -22.80 26.02
CA PRO A 195 44.88 -21.97 26.84
C PRO A 195 45.14 -20.42 26.73
N THR A 196 44.25 -19.61 27.33
CA THR A 196 44.39 -18.21 27.85
C THR A 196 44.92 -17.06 26.97
N GLU A 197 44.14 -15.97 26.83
CA GLU A 197 44.47 -14.61 27.34
C GLU A 197 43.42 -13.55 26.96
N SER A 198 43.32 -12.54 27.83
CA SER A 198 42.41 -11.41 27.77
C SER A 198 42.96 -10.25 26.93
N GLN A 199 42.12 -9.58 26.13
CA GLN A 199 42.44 -8.24 25.64
C GLN A 199 41.18 -7.40 25.37
N GLN A 200 41.02 -6.34 26.16
CA GLN A 200 40.24 -5.16 25.84
C GLN A 200 41.00 -4.31 24.81
N ASN A 201 40.40 -4.06 23.64
CA ASN A 201 40.44 -2.81 22.86
C ASN A 201 39.58 -3.06 21.61
N GLY A 202 38.61 -2.22 21.26
CA GLY A 202 38.85 -0.94 20.61
C GLY A 202 38.52 -1.05 19.13
N SER A 203 37.47 -0.34 18.68
CA SER A 203 37.19 0.10 17.31
C SER A 203 37.23 -0.93 16.16
N GLN A 204 36.07 -1.17 15.51
CA GLN A 204 35.84 -0.74 14.12
C GLN A 204 34.52 -1.30 13.58
N MET A 205 33.78 -0.39 12.96
CA MET A 205 32.57 -0.65 12.20
C MET A 205 32.91 -1.56 11.01
N MET A 206 32.34 -2.77 10.98
CA MET A 206 32.29 -3.59 9.76
C MET A 206 30.85 -3.61 9.25
N GLY A 207 30.58 -2.66 8.35
CA GLY A 207 29.37 -2.64 7.54
C GLY A 207 29.30 -3.89 6.68
N GLY A 208 28.37 -4.79 7.02
CA GLY A 208 28.02 -5.91 6.16
C GLY A 208 27.47 -5.39 4.81
N PRO A 209 27.73 -6.07 3.68
CA PRO A 209 27.40 -5.56 2.37
C PRO A 209 25.90 -5.34 2.29
N HIS A 210 25.50 -4.09 2.05
CA HIS A 210 24.13 -3.71 1.73
C HIS A 210 23.60 -4.66 0.65
N GLY A 211 22.78 -5.62 1.06
CA GLY A 211 22.00 -6.44 0.15
C GLY A 211 21.08 -5.51 -0.61
N LYS A 212 21.50 -5.11 -1.82
CA LYS A 212 20.75 -4.26 -2.72
C LYS A 212 19.38 -4.89 -2.89
N LYS A 213 18.35 -4.25 -2.33
CA LYS A 213 16.96 -4.70 -2.44
C LYS A 213 16.62 -4.75 -3.93
N PRO A 214 15.89 -5.77 -4.41
CA PRO A 214 15.58 -5.91 -5.83
C PRO A 214 14.94 -4.62 -6.37
N HIS A 215 15.53 -4.08 -7.43
CA HIS A 215 15.19 -2.77 -8.03
C HIS A 215 13.68 -2.64 -8.31
N GLY A 216 13.02 -3.74 -8.65
CA GLY A 216 11.59 -3.79 -8.91
C GLY A 216 10.68 -3.65 -7.68
N ALA A 217 11.06 -4.24 -6.53
CA ALA A 217 10.32 -4.03 -5.28
C ALA A 217 10.44 -2.58 -4.78
N MET A 218 11.52 -1.90 -5.15
CA MET A 218 11.71 -0.49 -4.83
C MET A 218 10.83 0.41 -5.70
N LEU A 219 10.66 0.11 -6.99
CA LEU A 219 9.80 0.89 -7.89
C LEU A 219 8.32 0.86 -7.48
N PHE A 220 7.75 -0.33 -7.26
CA PHE A 220 6.36 -0.43 -6.79
C PHE A 220 6.15 0.22 -5.43
N LYS A 221 7.14 0.10 -4.53
CA LYS A 221 7.10 0.79 -3.24
C LYS A 221 7.11 2.30 -3.42
N SER A 222 7.96 2.84 -4.29
CA SER A 222 8.03 4.27 -4.57
C SER A 222 6.75 4.79 -5.21
N LEU A 223 6.16 4.03 -6.14
CA LEU A 223 4.89 4.37 -6.78
C LEU A 223 3.70 4.29 -5.83
N HIS A 224 3.67 3.32 -4.91
CA HIS A 224 2.61 3.21 -3.92
C HIS A 224 2.69 4.33 -2.87
N MET A 225 3.91 4.64 -2.42
CA MET A 225 4.14 5.61 -1.34
C MET A 225 4.29 7.05 -1.85
N GLY A 226 4.23 7.28 -3.16
CA GLY A 226 4.40 8.61 -3.74
C GLY A 226 5.77 9.25 -3.48
N THR A 227 6.83 8.45 -3.30
CA THR A 227 8.18 8.95 -2.92
C THR A 227 9.11 9.14 -4.12
N TRP A 228 8.57 9.23 -5.34
CA TRP A 228 9.35 9.30 -6.58
C TRP A 228 9.71 10.74 -7.01
N GLY A 229 8.88 11.72 -6.65
CA GLY A 229 9.07 13.14 -6.99
C GLY A 229 9.29 14.02 -5.75
N GLY A 230 9.84 13.45 -4.68
CA GLY A 230 10.09 14.17 -3.42
C GLY A 230 8.82 14.73 -2.78
N TRP A 231 8.88 15.99 -2.33
CA TRP A 231 7.77 16.68 -1.66
C TRP A 231 6.56 16.93 -2.58
N PHE A 232 6.79 17.17 -3.87
CA PHE A 232 5.71 17.40 -4.82
C PHE A 232 4.80 16.17 -4.96
N SER A 233 5.38 15.01 -5.25
CA SER A 233 4.61 13.76 -5.34
C SER A 233 3.99 13.39 -4.01
N LYS A 234 4.66 13.69 -2.89
CA LYS A 234 4.12 13.48 -1.55
C LYS A 234 2.84 14.28 -1.30
N ILE A 235 2.81 15.57 -1.64
CA ILE A 235 1.60 16.40 -1.47
C ILE A 235 0.46 15.88 -2.34
N LEU A 236 0.73 15.51 -3.59
CA LEU A 236 -0.29 14.94 -4.48
C LEU A 236 -0.89 13.65 -3.91
N TYR A 237 -0.05 12.75 -3.38
CA TYR A 237 -0.50 11.51 -2.76
C TYR A 237 -1.24 11.76 -1.45
N ALA A 238 -0.84 12.79 -0.68
CA ALA A 238 -1.56 13.19 0.52
C ALA A 238 -2.99 13.65 0.19
N LEU A 239 -3.13 14.53 -0.80
CA LEU A 239 -4.43 15.00 -1.28
C LEU A 239 -5.26 13.85 -1.85
N ALA A 240 -4.67 12.98 -2.66
CA ALA A 240 -5.35 11.82 -3.20
C ALA A 240 -5.81 10.86 -2.11
N ALA A 241 -4.98 10.57 -1.10
CA ALA A 241 -5.33 9.71 0.02
C ALA A 241 -6.45 10.33 0.88
N LEU A 242 -6.40 11.64 1.12
CA LEU A 242 -7.44 12.38 1.83
C LEU A 242 -8.78 12.28 1.07
N ILE A 243 -8.78 12.59 -0.23
CA ILE A 243 -9.95 12.44 -1.10
C ILE A 243 -10.45 10.99 -1.09
N GLY A 244 -9.54 10.03 -1.24
CA GLY A 244 -9.83 8.60 -1.20
C GLY A 244 -10.51 8.15 0.09
N GLY A 245 -10.16 8.75 1.23
CA GLY A 245 -10.82 8.52 2.51
C GLY A 245 -12.27 9.03 2.53
N PHE A 246 -12.53 10.17 1.92
CA PHE A 246 -13.86 10.80 1.86
C PHE A 246 -14.79 10.24 0.77
N LEU A 247 -14.25 9.63 -0.28
CA LEU A 247 -15.07 9.05 -1.37
C LEU A 247 -16.03 7.97 -0.87
N PRO A 248 -15.61 6.96 -0.10
CA PRO A 248 -16.55 5.99 0.46
C PRO A 248 -17.58 6.63 1.40
N ILE A 249 -17.16 7.56 2.26
CA ILE A 249 -18.04 8.26 3.22
C ILE A 249 -19.16 9.00 2.47
N SER A 250 -18.81 9.77 1.45
CA SER A 250 -19.78 10.47 0.59
C SER A 250 -20.66 9.48 -0.20
N GLY A 251 -20.10 8.34 -0.62
CA GLY A 251 -20.85 7.25 -1.26
C GLY A 251 -21.91 6.63 -0.34
N TYR A 252 -21.56 6.33 0.92
CA TYR A 252 -22.50 5.82 1.93
C TYR A 252 -23.62 6.81 2.21
N TYR A 253 -23.29 8.09 2.37
CA TYR A 253 -24.30 9.14 2.54
C TYR A 253 -25.31 9.16 1.39
N LEU A 254 -24.83 9.10 0.14
CA LEU A 254 -25.68 9.10 -1.05
C LEU A 254 -26.52 7.82 -1.15
N TRP A 255 -25.99 6.68 -0.73
CA TRP A 255 -26.72 5.41 -0.67
C TRP A 255 -27.84 5.47 0.37
N TRP A 256 -27.53 5.89 1.60
CA TRP A 256 -28.49 6.07 2.69
C TRP A 256 -29.64 6.99 2.28
N LYS A 257 -29.31 8.19 1.78
CA LYS A 257 -30.31 9.18 1.35
C LYS A 257 -31.12 8.75 0.13
N ARG A 258 -30.63 7.79 -0.68
CA ARG A 258 -31.42 7.18 -1.76
C ARG A 258 -32.43 6.19 -1.22
N LYS A 259 -32.10 5.42 -0.18
CA LYS A 259 -32.99 4.44 0.46
C LYS A 259 -34.14 5.12 1.21
N HIS A 260 -33.84 6.16 1.99
CA HIS A 260 -34.84 6.96 2.76
C HIS A 260 -35.68 7.94 1.92
N ARG A 261 -35.57 7.89 0.59
CA ARG A 261 -36.48 8.61 -0.33
C ARG A 261 -37.45 7.67 -1.04
N ALA A 262 -37.21 6.36 -0.94
CA ALA A 262 -37.99 5.32 -1.57
C ALA A 262 -38.86 4.53 -0.56
N ALA A 263 -38.74 4.90 0.73
CA ALA A 263 -39.65 4.57 1.82
C ALA A 263 -40.37 5.86 2.20
#